data_AF-A0A955RK33-F1
#
_entry.id   AF-A0A955RK33-F1
#
_cell.length_a   1.000
_cell.length_b   1.000
_cell.length_c   1.000
_cell.angle_alpha   90.00
_cell.angle_beta   90.00
_cell.angle_gamma   90.00
#
_symmetry.space_group_name_H-M   'P 1'
#
loop_
_entity.id
_entity.type
_entity.pdbx_description
1 polymer ?
#
loop_
_entity_poly.entity_id
_entity_poly.type
_entity_poly.pdbx_seq_one_letter_code
_entity_poly.pdbx_strand_id
1 'polypeptide(L)'
;MNPNEKDQNVLSFMMQLVQQKHGDEVEYDFLQTEANKLYDTFGDNLVDYFEPMLTEEQKKQFDSMIDSNAQQDSILEFLMSAIPELDVKIQQVLINFRDSYLSSDS
;
A
#
# COMPACT_ATOMS: atom_id res chain seq x y z
N MET A 1 14.74 13.15 4.19
CA MET A 1 13.36 12.64 4.37
C MET A 1 13.43 11.45 5.30
N ASN A 2 12.58 11.39 6.32
CA ASN A 2 12.56 10.30 7.30
C ASN A 2 11.95 9.06 6.63
N PRO A 3 12.62 7.89 6.63
CA PRO A 3 12.09 6.65 6.04
C PRO A 3 10.87 6.07 6.77
N ASN A 4 10.35 6.75 7.79
CA ASN A 4 9.23 6.32 8.64
C ASN A 4 7.98 7.20 8.51
N GLU A 5 7.96 8.19 7.62
CA GLU A 5 6.77 9.01 7.41
C GLU A 5 5.86 8.33 6.39
N LYS A 6 4.76 7.71 6.88
CA LYS A 6 3.70 7.16 6.03
C LYS A 6 3.25 8.20 5.01
N ASP A 7 2.98 7.77 3.77
CA ASP A 7 2.43 8.65 2.75
C ASP A 7 1.09 9.21 3.24
N GLN A 8 1.02 10.53 3.38
CA GLN A 8 -0.13 11.22 3.97
C GLN A 8 -1.38 11.14 3.09
N ASN A 9 -1.22 10.99 1.77
CA ASN A 9 -2.35 10.81 0.85
C ASN A 9 -2.93 9.41 1.02
N VAL A 10 -2.08 8.39 1.10
CA VAL A 10 -2.51 7.00 1.32
C VAL A 10 -3.19 6.87 2.68
N LEU A 11 -2.60 7.45 3.74
CA LEU A 11 -3.21 7.43 5.06
C LEU A 11 -4.56 8.15 5.10
N SER A 12 -4.68 9.31 4.45
CA SER A 12 -5.95 10.04 4.33
C SER A 12 -7.02 9.22 3.60
N PHE A 13 -6.63 8.50 2.54
CA PHE A 13 -7.50 7.56 1.84
C PHE A 13 -7.95 6.42 2.76
N MET A 14 -7.06 5.83 3.56
CA MET A 14 -7.44 4.79 4.53
C MET A 14 -8.45 5.31 5.56
N MET A 15 -8.28 6.54 6.07
CA MET A 15 -9.25 7.16 6.97
C MET A 15 -10.63 7.33 6.30
N GLN A 16 -10.66 7.77 5.04
CA GLN A 16 -11.91 7.86 4.28
C GLN A 16 -12.60 6.51 4.11
N LEU A 17 -11.85 5.42 3.91
CA LEU A 17 -12.42 4.07 3.83
C LEU A 17 -13.06 3.64 5.16
N VAL A 18 -12.38 3.89 6.28
CA VAL A 18 -12.91 3.57 7.61
C VAL A 18 -14.22 4.34 7.88
N GLN A 19 -14.24 5.64 7.57
CA GLN A 19 -15.45 6.47 7.70
C GLN A 19 -16.57 6.00 6.76
N GLN A 20 -16.24 5.62 5.52
CA GLN A 20 -17.22 5.06 4.59
C GLN A 20 -17.85 3.76 5.11
N LYS A 21 -17.08 2.93 5.82
CA LYS A 21 -17.56 1.65 6.38
C LYS A 21 -18.35 1.81 7.68
N HIS A 22 -17.85 2.64 8.59
CA HIS A 22 -18.34 2.72 9.98
C HIS A 22 -19.13 4.00 10.28
N GLY A 23 -19.20 4.94 9.34
CA GLY A 23 -19.84 6.24 9.49
C GLY A 23 -18.87 7.37 9.88
N ASP A 24 -19.29 8.60 9.63
CA ASP A 24 -18.46 9.80 9.87
C ASP A 24 -18.28 10.13 11.37
N GLU A 25 -19.09 9.54 12.24
CA GLU A 25 -19.11 9.81 13.70
C GLU A 25 -18.19 8.88 14.52
N VAL A 26 -17.33 8.10 13.86
CA VAL A 26 -16.37 7.24 14.57
C VAL A 26 -15.39 8.05 15.41
N GLU A 27 -15.03 7.51 16.57
CA GLU A 27 -14.02 8.12 17.44
C GLU A 27 -12.68 8.25 16.72
N TYR A 28 -11.98 9.37 16.93
CA TYR A 28 -10.72 9.65 16.26
C TYR A 28 -9.65 8.57 16.52
N ASP A 29 -9.57 8.04 17.74
CA ASP A 29 -8.60 7.00 18.10
C ASP A 29 -8.88 5.69 17.37
N PHE A 30 -10.16 5.32 17.21
CA PHE A 30 -10.58 4.18 16.40
C PHE A 30 -10.23 4.41 14.93
N LEU A 31 -10.61 5.57 14.38
CA LEU A 31 -10.33 5.96 13.00
C LEU A 31 -8.83 5.88 12.68
N GLN A 32 -8.00 6.45 13.54
CA GLN A 32 -6.56 6.46 13.37
C GLN A 32 -5.96 5.04 13.50
N THR A 33 -6.42 4.25 14.47
CA THR A 33 -5.94 2.88 14.66
C THR A 33 -6.28 2.00 13.46
N GLU A 34 -7.53 2.04 13.00
CA GLU A 34 -7.99 1.21 11.90
C GLU A 34 -7.35 1.64 10.57
N ALA A 35 -7.25 2.95 10.30
CA ALA A 35 -6.57 3.47 9.12
C ALA A 35 -5.08 3.06 9.08
N ASN A 36 -4.41 3.00 10.24
CA ASN A 36 -3.03 2.52 10.30
C ASN A 36 -2.92 1.03 9.94
N LYS A 37 -3.83 0.18 10.43
CA LYS A 37 -3.85 -1.24 10.04
C LYS A 37 -4.10 -1.40 8.54
N LEU A 38 -5.00 -0.61 7.98
CA LEU A 38 -5.29 -0.64 6.54
C LEU A 38 -4.08 -0.20 5.72
N TYR A 39 -3.34 0.81 6.17
CA TYR A 39 -2.09 1.24 5.52
C TYR A 39 -1.08 0.08 5.48
N ASP A 40 -0.88 -0.60 6.61
CA ASP A 40 0.11 -1.68 6.71
C ASP A 40 -0.34 -2.88 5.85
N THR A 41 -1.63 -3.27 5.94
CA THR A 41 -2.22 -4.36 5.14
C THR A 41 -2.17 -4.06 3.63
N PHE A 42 -2.36 -2.80 3.24
CA PHE A 42 -2.25 -2.39 1.85
C PHE A 42 -0.80 -2.51 1.35
N GLY A 43 0.18 -2.12 2.18
CA GLY A 43 1.60 -2.32 1.89
C GLY A 43 1.93 -3.78 1.62
N ASP A 44 1.50 -4.68 2.49
CA ASP A 44 1.70 -6.13 2.34
C ASP A 44 1.06 -6.65 1.05
N ASN A 45 -0.18 -6.23 0.74
CA ASN A 45 -0.86 -6.60 -0.50
C ASN A 45 -0.12 -6.13 -1.76
N LEU A 46 0.53 -4.97 -1.73
CA LEU A 46 1.34 -4.50 -2.86
C LEU A 46 2.55 -5.41 -3.05
N VAL A 47 3.24 -5.78 -1.97
CA VAL A 47 4.38 -6.71 -2.03
C VAL A 47 3.93 -8.06 -2.59
N ASP A 48 2.90 -8.67 -2.00
CA ASP A 48 2.37 -9.98 -2.44
C ASP A 48 1.90 -9.96 -3.90
N TYR A 49 1.35 -8.84 -4.37
CA TYR A 49 0.87 -8.71 -5.73
C TYR A 49 2.01 -8.51 -6.75
N PHE A 50 3.02 -7.71 -6.40
CA PHE A 50 4.09 -7.34 -7.33
C PHE A 50 5.29 -8.27 -7.30
N GLU A 51 5.60 -8.88 -6.16
CA GLU A 51 6.74 -9.79 -6.03
C GLU A 51 6.69 -10.93 -7.06
N PRO A 52 5.55 -11.61 -7.31
CA PRO A 52 5.46 -12.66 -8.34
C PRO A 52 5.67 -12.15 -9.77
N MET A 53 5.60 -10.85 -10.01
CA MET A 53 5.82 -10.23 -11.32
C MET A 53 7.30 -9.95 -11.60
N LEU A 54 8.15 -10.02 -10.57
CA LEU A 54 9.58 -9.85 -10.69
C LEU A 54 10.25 -11.18 -11.07
N THR A 55 11.24 -11.10 -11.96
CA THR A 55 12.17 -12.22 -12.18
C THR A 55 13.02 -12.48 -10.94
N GLU A 56 13.58 -13.68 -10.80
CA GLU A 56 14.50 -14.04 -9.70
C GLU A 56 15.66 -13.06 -9.51
N GLU A 57 16.18 -12.48 -10.60
CA GLU A 57 17.23 -11.48 -10.54
C GLU A 57 16.72 -10.13 -10.03
N GLN A 58 15.54 -9.71 -10.49
CA GLN A 58 14.87 -8.50 -10.02
C GLN A 58 14.46 -8.60 -8.55
N LYS A 59 13.99 -9.77 -8.09
CA LYS A 59 13.69 -10.01 -6.67
C LYS A 59 14.91 -9.79 -5.78
N LYS A 60 16.06 -10.37 -6.14
CA LYS A 60 17.32 -10.15 -5.39
C LYS A 60 17.72 -8.68 -5.34
N GLN A 61 17.51 -7.94 -6.43
CA GLN A 61 17.77 -6.50 -6.45
C GLN A 61 16.80 -5.75 -5.54
N PHE A 62 15.51 -6.09 -5.62
CA PHE A 62 14.47 -5.53 -4.75
C PHE A 62 14.77 -5.79 -3.26
N ASP A 63 15.05 -7.04 -2.89
CA ASP A 63 15.41 -7.42 -1.51
C ASP A 63 16.65 -6.65 -1.03
N SER A 64 17.67 -6.52 -1.88
CA SER A 64 18.86 -5.73 -1.55
C SER A 64 18.54 -4.23 -1.37
N MET A 65 17.56 -3.68 -2.08
CA MET A 65 17.10 -2.29 -1.90
C MET A 65 16.34 -2.13 -0.59
N ILE A 66 15.51 -3.10 -0.22
CA ILE A 66 14.82 -3.13 1.08
C ILE A 66 15.83 -3.25 2.23
N ASP A 67 16.76 -4.21 2.17
CA ASP A 67 17.78 -4.44 3.20
C ASP A 67 18.72 -3.25 3.41
N SER A 68 18.94 -2.45 2.36
CA SER A 68 19.78 -1.25 2.41
C SER A 68 19.02 0.02 2.81
N ASN A 69 17.73 -0.08 3.13
CA ASN A 69 16.84 1.08 3.35
C ASN A 69 16.96 2.10 2.20
N ALA A 70 16.91 1.62 0.96
CA ALA A 70 16.90 2.48 -0.21
C ALA A 70 15.73 3.49 -0.13
N GLN A 71 15.90 4.65 -0.77
CA GLN A 71 14.85 5.66 -0.80
C GLN A 71 13.61 5.11 -1.52
N GLN A 72 12.43 5.45 -1.00
CA GLN A 72 11.15 5.00 -1.54
C GLN A 72 11.00 5.33 -3.04
N ASP A 73 11.46 6.51 -3.46
CA ASP A 73 11.45 6.93 -4.87
C ASP A 73 12.28 5.99 -5.75
N SER A 74 13.45 5.55 -5.28
CA SER A 74 14.31 4.63 -6.03
C SER A 74 13.69 3.23 -6.14
N ILE A 75 13.03 2.75 -5.07
CA ILE A 75 12.29 1.48 -5.09
C ILE A 75 11.14 1.57 -6.10
N LEU A 76 10.41 2.69 -6.11
CA LEU A 76 9.31 2.90 -7.06
C LEU A 76 9.81 2.97 -8.50
N GLU A 77 10.88 3.71 -8.79
CA GLU A 77 11.50 3.75 -10.12
C GLU A 77 11.93 2.36 -10.61
N PHE A 78 12.52 1.57 -9.72
CA PHE A 78 12.87 0.17 -10.01
C PHE A 78 11.62 -0.63 -10.40
N LEU A 79 10.56 -0.58 -9.58
CA LEU A 79 9.32 -1.31 -9.86
C LEU A 79 8.67 -0.84 -11.17
N MET A 80 8.67 0.46 -11.47
CA MET A 80 8.13 1.00 -12.73
C MET A 80 8.91 0.51 -13.95
N SER A 81 10.22 0.28 -13.80
CA SER A 81 11.05 -0.29 -14.87
C SER A 81 10.88 -1.80 -15.03
N ALA A 82 10.60 -2.50 -13.93
CA ALA A 82 10.50 -3.95 -13.89
C ALA A 82 9.11 -4.49 -14.24
N ILE A 83 8.06 -3.72 -13.91
CA ILE A 83 6.66 -4.14 -14.03
C ILE A 83 5.94 -3.23 -15.03
N PRO A 84 5.55 -3.76 -16.21
CA PRO A 84 4.78 -2.99 -17.18
C PRO A 84 3.44 -2.53 -16.59
N GLU A 85 3.05 -1.29 -16.91
CA GLU A 85 1.78 -0.69 -16.48
C GLU A 85 1.59 -0.72 -14.95
N LEU A 86 2.68 -0.53 -14.20
CA LEU A 86 2.67 -0.54 -12.73
C LEU A 86 1.58 0.37 -12.17
N ASP A 87 1.44 1.60 -12.69
CA ASP A 87 0.45 2.57 -12.22
C ASP A 87 -0.99 2.05 -12.31
N VAL A 88 -1.33 1.39 -13.44
CA VAL A 88 -2.64 0.79 -13.67
C VAL A 88 -2.86 -0.39 -12.70
N LYS A 89 -1.81 -1.18 -12.46
CA LYS A 89 -1.85 -2.30 -11.53
C LYS A 89 -2.00 -1.85 -10.07
N ILE A 90 -1.30 -0.79 -9.66
CA ILE A 90 -1.46 -0.17 -8.33
C ILE A 90 -2.91 0.29 -8.16
N GLN A 91 -3.49 0.97 -9.16
CA GLN A 91 -4.90 1.37 -9.12
C GLN A 91 -5.83 0.16 -8.96
N GLN A 92 -5.58 -0.94 -9.68
CA GLN A 92 -6.38 -2.16 -9.55
C GLN A 92 -6.28 -2.78 -8.16
N VAL A 93 -5.08 -2.85 -7.58
CA VAL A 93 -4.88 -3.34 -6.20
C VAL A 93 -5.63 -2.44 -5.22
N LEU A 94 -5.58 -1.12 -5.38
CA LEU A 94 -6.28 -0.17 -4.53
C LEU A 94 -7.81 -0.29 -4.63
N ILE A 95 -8.36 -0.49 -5.83
CA ILE A 95 -9.78 -0.76 -6.05
C ILE A 95 -10.18 -2.08 -5.36
N ASN A 96 -9.43 -3.15 -5.61
CA ASN A 96 -9.71 -4.46 -5.01
C ASN A 96 -9.64 -4.42 -3.48
N PHE A 97 -8.65 -3.71 -2.93
CA PHE A 97 -8.48 -3.52 -1.50
C PHE A 97 -9.67 -2.76 -0.89
N ARG A 98 -10.06 -1.64 -1.51
CA ARG A 98 -11.25 -0.88 -1.11
C ARG A 98 -12.50 -1.76 -1.13
N ASP A 99 -12.74 -2.43 -2.24
CA ASP A 99 -13.95 -3.22 -2.43
C ASP A 99 -13.99 -4.39 -1.44
N SER A 100 -12.85 -5.05 -1.20
CA SER A 100 -12.71 -6.09 -0.17
C SER A 100 -12.99 -5.55 1.23
N TYR A 101 -12.40 -4.40 1.60
CA TYR A 101 -12.60 -3.81 2.92
C TYR A 101 -14.04 -3.36 3.15
N LEU A 102 -14.67 -2.71 2.16
CA LEU A 102 -16.04 -2.23 2.26
C LEU A 102 -17.07 -3.37 2.19
N SER A 103 -16.73 -4.50 1.56
CA SER A 103 -17.59 -5.69 1.46
C SER A 103 -17.37 -6.72 2.56
N SER A 104 -16.28 -6.63 3.33
CA SER A 104 -15.92 -7.61 4.36
C SER A 104 -16.85 -7.65 5.58
N ASP A 105 -17.98 -6.95 5.54
CA ASP A 105 -19.11 -7.11 6.46
C ASP A 105 -20.45 -7.02 5.70
N SER A 106 -20.98 -8.20 5.34
CA SER A 106 -22.41 -8.52 5.34
C SER A 106 -22.63 -9.66 6.34
#